data_AF-A0A3D1XW19-F1
#
_entry.id   AF-A0A3D1XW19-F1
#
_cell.length_a   1.000
_cell.length_b   1.000
_cell.length_c   1.000
_cell.angle_alpha   90.00
_cell.angle_beta   90.00
_cell.angle_gamma   90.00
#
_symmetry.space_group_name_H-M   'P 1'
#
loop_
_entity.id
_entity.type
_entity.pdbx_description
1 polymer ?
#
loop_
_entity_poly.entity_id
_entity_poly.type
_entity_poly.pdbx_seq_one_letter_code
_entity_poly.pdbx_strand_id
1 'polypeptide(L)'
;MKEKEEFEFHRKMKKFEGEYLVKTDWGKIVVTLETIPNYAGGKGRPDEILVLKIEFGILGTNVQLSVPILIELEKIGYAGAEEDLNKFCKRSISGEQKSYLEIPMIIVGGNDCIKLKSQQKQLSAQVNITQVPKRIVK
;
A
#
# COMPACT_ATOMS: atom_id res chain seq x y z
N MET A 1 -21.09 15.02 8.28
CA MET A 1 -20.47 14.48 9.51
C MET A 1 -19.41 13.41 9.17
N LYS A 2 -19.72 12.41 8.34
CA LYS A 2 -18.75 11.39 7.86
C LYS A 2 -17.55 12.02 7.13
N GLU A 3 -17.80 12.90 6.16
CA GLU A 3 -16.74 13.57 5.38
C GLU A 3 -15.74 14.39 6.21
N LYS A 4 -16.20 15.02 7.29
CA LYS A 4 -15.30 15.79 8.18
C LYS A 4 -14.42 14.85 9.01
N GLU A 5 -14.96 13.72 9.47
CA GLU A 5 -14.20 12.68 10.16
C GLU A 5 -13.16 12.04 9.22
N GLU A 6 -13.54 11.72 7.98
CA GLU A 6 -12.64 11.17 6.94
C GLU A 6 -11.54 12.18 6.55
N PHE A 7 -11.87 13.47 6.42
CA PHE A 7 -10.88 14.50 6.13
C PHE A 7 -9.88 14.70 7.28
N GLU A 8 -10.35 14.74 8.52
CA GLU A 8 -9.48 14.80 9.69
C GLU A 8 -8.60 13.55 9.80
N PHE A 9 -9.15 12.39 9.45
CA PHE A 9 -8.43 11.13 9.39
C PHE A 9 -7.31 11.17 8.35
N HIS A 10 -7.62 11.56 7.11
CA HIS A 10 -6.63 11.73 6.05
C HIS A 10 -5.50 12.69 6.46
N ARG A 11 -5.86 13.83 7.09
CA ARG A 11 -4.86 14.79 7.60
C ARG A 11 -3.93 14.18 8.66
N LYS A 12 -4.42 13.25 9.48
CA LYS A 12 -3.58 12.51 10.44
C LYS A 12 -2.68 11.52 9.72
N MET A 13 -3.20 10.80 8.72
CA MET A 13 -2.42 9.86 7.93
C MET A 13 -1.27 10.56 7.20
N LYS A 14 -1.51 11.76 6.66
CA LYS A 14 -0.47 12.60 6.04
C LYS A 14 0.75 12.89 6.92
N LYS A 15 0.62 12.82 8.24
CA LYS A 15 1.77 13.00 9.15
C LYS A 15 2.79 11.87 9.06
N PHE A 16 2.38 10.70 8.56
CA PHE A 16 3.27 9.58 8.32
C PHE A 16 3.96 9.66 6.95
N GLU A 17 3.50 10.54 6.05
CA GLU A 17 4.15 10.69 4.74
C GLU A 17 5.59 11.14 4.87
N GLY A 18 6.42 10.61 3.98
CA GLY A 18 7.81 11.02 3.89
C GLY A 18 8.72 9.88 3.51
N GLU A 19 9.99 10.23 3.43
CA GLU A 19 11.09 9.32 3.18
C GLU A 19 11.87 9.10 4.47
N TYR A 20 12.10 7.84 4.82
CA TYR A 20 12.76 7.41 6.03
C TYR A 20 13.96 6.55 5.66
N LEU A 21 15.14 6.97 6.10
CA LEU A 21 16.38 6.24 5.87
C LEU A 21 16.67 5.28 7.02
N VAL A 22 16.79 4.00 6.71
CA VAL A 22 17.25 2.98 7.64
C VAL A 22 18.66 2.54 7.23
N LYS A 23 19.61 2.65 8.16
CA LYS A 23 20.99 2.18 7.96
C LYS A 23 21.10 0.74 8.48
N THR A 24 21.68 -0.13 7.67
CA THR A 24 22.01 -1.51 8.03
C THR A 24 23.49 -1.77 7.81
N ASP A 25 24.03 -2.86 8.36
CA ASP A 25 25.44 -3.24 8.17
C ASP A 25 25.76 -3.58 6.71
N TRP A 26 24.74 -3.99 5.95
CA TRP A 26 24.85 -4.41 4.55
C TRP A 26 24.41 -3.34 3.55
N GLY A 27 23.94 -2.18 4.00
CA GLY A 27 23.55 -1.10 3.10
C GLY A 27 22.59 -0.07 3.68
N LYS A 28 21.88 0.61 2.79
CA LYS A 28 20.85 1.59 3.12
C LYS A 28 19.52 1.08 2.58
N ILE A 29 18.47 1.24 3.38
CA ILE A 29 17.09 1.00 3.00
C ILE A 29 16.37 2.34 3.05
N VAL A 30 15.70 2.70 1.96
CA VAL A 30 14.83 3.86 1.89
C VAL A 30 13.39 3.38 2.01
N VAL A 31 12.69 3.84 3.02
CA VAL A 31 11.27 3.56 3.24
C VAL A 31 10.48 4.80 2.91
N THR A 32 9.57 4.72 1.96
CA THR A 32 8.70 5.85 1.57
C THR A 32 7.26 5.50 1.91
N LEU A 33 6.59 6.43 2.59
CA LEU A 33 5.18 6.35 2.93
C LEU A 33 4.42 7.42 2.15
N GLU A 34 3.44 7.01 1.36
CA GLU A 34 2.56 7.89 0.58
C GLU A 34 1.10 7.63 0.97
N THR A 35 0.35 8.69 1.28
CA THR A 35 -1.06 8.57 1.66
C THR A 35 -1.94 8.97 0.48
N ILE A 36 -2.86 8.08 0.14
CA ILE A 36 -3.79 8.27 -0.96
C ILE A 36 -5.19 8.33 -0.37
N PRO A 37 -5.79 9.53 -0.34
CA PRO A 37 -7.18 9.65 0.06
C PRO A 37 -8.04 8.96 -0.99
N ASN A 38 -8.85 7.99 -0.58
CA ASN A 38 -9.72 7.27 -1.50
C ASN A 38 -11.20 7.55 -1.21
N TYR A 39 -11.48 8.47 -0.29
CA TYR A 39 -12.81 8.98 0.05
C TYR A 39 -13.51 9.77 -1.09
N ALA A 40 -12.76 10.24 -2.10
CA ALA A 40 -13.33 11.02 -3.23
C ALA A 40 -13.74 10.15 -4.45
N GLY A 41 -13.57 8.83 -4.37
CA GLY A 41 -13.60 7.92 -5.52
C GLY A 41 -14.78 6.94 -5.57
N GLY A 42 -15.97 7.29 -5.08
CA GLY A 42 -17.17 6.46 -5.23
C GLY A 42 -17.29 5.27 -4.27
N LYS A 43 -18.52 4.76 -4.13
CA LYS A 43 -18.90 3.75 -3.13
C LYS A 43 -17.99 2.51 -3.17
N GLY A 44 -17.57 2.08 -1.98
CA GLY A 44 -17.06 0.74 -1.74
C GLY A 44 -15.53 0.61 -1.83
N ARG A 45 -14.80 1.44 -1.09
CA ARG A 45 -13.33 1.53 -1.13
C ARG A 45 -12.82 1.79 0.29
N PRO A 46 -11.62 1.30 0.64
CA PRO A 46 -10.93 1.73 1.85
C PRO A 46 -10.88 3.25 1.91
N ASP A 47 -11.20 3.87 3.05
CA ASP A 47 -11.17 5.33 3.22
C ASP A 47 -9.78 5.93 2.89
N GLU A 48 -8.71 5.24 3.30
CA GLU A 48 -7.32 5.63 3.06
C GLU A 48 -6.50 4.43 2.57
N ILE A 49 -5.57 4.71 1.65
CA ILE A 49 -4.51 3.76 1.27
C ILE A 49 -3.18 4.39 1.65
N LEU A 50 -2.45 3.73 2.56
CA LEU A 50 -1.06 4.06 2.84
C LEU A 50 -0.16 3.15 2.00
N VAL A 51 0.50 3.70 0.99
CA VAL A 51 1.44 2.96 0.13
C VAL A 51 2.80 2.96 0.80
N LEU A 52 3.27 1.77 1.18
CA LEU A 52 4.62 1.53 1.68
C LEU A 52 5.51 1.13 0.52
N LYS A 53 6.52 1.93 0.22
CA LYS A 53 7.59 1.59 -0.72
C LYS A 53 8.88 1.34 0.06
N ILE A 54 9.60 0.29 -0.32
CA ILE A 54 10.91 -0.02 0.25
C ILE A 54 11.89 -0.18 -0.91
N GLU A 55 12.95 0.62 -0.88
CA GLU A 55 14.05 0.57 -1.83
C GLU A 55 15.35 0.16 -1.12
N PHE A 56 16.05 -0.82 -1.67
CA PHE A 56 17.33 -1.27 -1.13
C PHE A 56 18.18 -1.98 -2.19
N GLY A 57 19.48 -2.05 -1.93
CA GLY A 57 20.43 -2.78 -2.78
C GLY A 57 20.51 -4.26 -2.38
N ILE A 58 20.42 -5.17 -3.34
CA ILE A 58 20.61 -6.61 -3.15
C ILE A 58 21.18 -7.22 -4.43
N LEU A 59 22.14 -8.15 -4.33
CA LEU A 59 22.79 -8.80 -5.48
C LEU A 59 23.33 -7.82 -6.54
N GLY A 60 23.86 -6.67 -6.10
CA GLY A 60 24.40 -5.64 -7.00
C GLY A 60 23.34 -4.83 -7.77
N THR A 61 22.05 -4.99 -7.44
CA THR A 61 20.95 -4.22 -8.05
C THR A 61 20.14 -3.47 -6.99
N ASN A 62 19.62 -2.30 -7.33
CA ASN A 62 18.63 -1.60 -6.51
C ASN A 62 17.24 -2.12 -6.86
N VAL A 63 16.54 -2.63 -5.85
CA VAL A 63 15.16 -3.10 -5.99
C VAL A 63 14.21 -2.19 -5.25
N GLN A 64 12.99 -2.11 -5.77
CA GLN A 64 11.87 -1.43 -5.16
C GLN A 64 10.74 -2.45 -5.00
N LEU A 65 10.13 -2.48 -3.82
CA LEU A 65 8.85 -3.13 -3.58
C LEU A 65 7.84 -2.08 -3.13
N SER A 66 6.57 -2.29 -3.46
CA SER A 66 5.46 -1.43 -3.04
C SER A 66 4.30 -2.30 -2.56
N VAL A 67 3.69 -1.96 -1.43
CA VAL A 67 2.51 -2.65 -0.89
C VAL A 67 1.49 -1.64 -0.35
N PRO A 68 0.19 -1.80 -0.66
CA PRO A 68 -0.85 -0.99 -0.04
C PRO A 68 -1.20 -1.50 1.35
N ILE A 69 -1.27 -0.59 2.32
CA ILE A 69 -1.93 -0.80 3.61
C ILE A 69 -3.31 -0.15 3.50
N LEU A 70 -4.36 -0.98 3.56
CA LEU A 70 -5.75 -0.55 3.44
C LEU A 70 -6.27 -0.15 4.82
N ILE A 71 -6.80 1.06 4.94
CA ILE A 71 -7.26 1.58 6.23
C ILE A 71 -8.69 2.12 6.08
N GLU A 72 -9.58 1.60 6.91
CA GLU A 72 -11.00 1.92 6.92
C GLU A 72 -11.40 2.54 8.26
N LEU A 73 -12.15 3.65 8.22
CA LEU A 73 -12.69 4.32 9.40
C LEU A 73 -14.18 3.95 9.58
N GLU A 74 -14.42 2.71 9.98
CA GLU A 74 -15.78 2.22 10.17
C GLU A 74 -16.39 2.57 11.54
N LYS A 75 -17.72 2.80 11.55
CA LYS A 75 -18.50 2.95 12.79
C LYS A 75 -18.99 1.61 13.33
N ILE A 76 -19.32 0.68 12.42
CA ILE A 76 -19.92 -0.62 12.72
C ILE A 76 -18.83 -1.70 12.94
N GLY A 77 -17.59 -1.43 12.54
CA GLY A 77 -16.44 -2.32 12.69
C GLY A 77 -16.25 -3.25 11.49
N TYR A 78 -15.86 -4.50 11.76
CA TYR A 78 -15.35 -5.48 10.79
C TYR A 78 -16.21 -5.71 9.52
N ALA A 79 -17.54 -5.79 9.64
CA ALA A 79 -18.40 -6.22 8.53
C ALA A 79 -18.39 -5.27 7.32
N GLY A 80 -18.29 -3.96 7.55
CA GLY A 80 -18.18 -2.97 6.46
C GLY A 80 -16.82 -3.06 5.75
N ALA A 81 -15.74 -3.17 6.54
CA ALA A 81 -14.38 -3.23 6.03
C ALA A 81 -14.10 -4.45 5.13
N GLU A 82 -14.75 -5.59 5.38
CA GLU A 82 -14.64 -6.78 4.51
C GLU A 82 -15.29 -6.57 3.13
N GLU A 83 -16.42 -5.86 3.07
CA GLU A 83 -17.07 -5.53 1.80
C GLU A 83 -16.18 -4.60 0.94
N ASP A 84 -15.54 -3.62 1.58
CA ASP A 84 -14.64 -2.67 0.91
C ASP A 84 -13.34 -3.32 0.47
N LEU A 85 -12.79 -4.24 1.26
CA LEU A 85 -11.66 -5.08 0.87
C LEU A 85 -11.99 -5.88 -0.41
N ASN A 86 -13.16 -6.54 -0.44
CA ASN A 86 -13.57 -7.34 -1.60
C ASN A 86 -13.72 -6.49 -2.87
N LYS A 87 -14.26 -5.27 -2.75
CA LYS A 87 -14.38 -4.34 -3.88
C LYS A 87 -13.03 -3.81 -4.33
N PHE A 88 -12.14 -3.48 -3.40
CA PHE A 88 -10.76 -3.09 -3.71
C PHE A 88 -10.07 -4.20 -4.54
N CYS A 89 -10.11 -5.44 -4.09
CA CYS A 89 -9.52 -6.57 -4.79
C CYS A 89 -10.07 -6.73 -6.22
N LYS A 90 -11.40 -6.70 -6.38
CA LYS A 90 -12.05 -6.82 -7.70
C LYS A 90 -11.60 -5.71 -8.66
N ARG A 91 -11.52 -4.46 -8.19
CA ARG A 91 -11.11 -3.30 -8.99
C ARG A 91 -9.62 -3.31 -9.35
N SER A 92 -8.77 -3.78 -8.43
CA SER A 92 -7.35 -3.98 -8.72
C SER A 92 -7.13 -5.08 -9.76
N ILE A 93 -7.91 -6.17 -9.71
CA ILE A 93 -7.84 -7.26 -10.69
C ILE A 93 -8.37 -6.83 -12.07
N SER A 94 -9.45 -6.04 -12.12
CA SER A 94 -10.05 -5.56 -13.36
C SER A 94 -9.28 -4.43 -14.05
N GLY A 95 -8.33 -3.80 -13.35
CA GLY A 95 -7.60 -2.64 -13.84
C GLY A 95 -8.36 -1.31 -13.74
N GLU A 96 -9.57 -1.31 -13.14
CA GLU A 96 -10.32 -0.07 -12.84
C GLU A 96 -9.54 0.84 -11.88
N GLN A 97 -8.75 0.24 -10.99
CA GLN A 97 -7.88 0.96 -10.07
C GLN A 97 -6.42 0.62 -10.35
N LYS A 98 -5.54 1.61 -10.18
CA LYS A 98 -4.09 1.41 -10.18
C LYS A 98 -3.71 0.33 -9.16
N SER A 99 -2.86 -0.61 -9.56
CA SER A 99 -2.21 -1.52 -8.60
C SER A 99 -1.16 -0.74 -7.81
N TYR A 100 -1.22 -0.86 -6.49
CA TYR A 100 -0.21 -0.34 -5.57
C TYR A 100 0.77 -1.42 -5.12
N LEU A 101 0.56 -2.67 -5.57
CA LEU A 101 1.43 -3.81 -5.30
C LEU A 101 2.46 -3.93 -6.44
N GLU A 102 3.74 -3.80 -6.08
CA GLU A 102 4.88 -4.06 -6.95
C GLU A 102 5.81 -5.05 -6.25
N ILE A 103 6.03 -6.21 -6.88
CA ILE A 103 6.90 -7.27 -6.36
C ILE A 103 8.11 -7.37 -7.29
N PRO A 104 9.34 -7.10 -6.80
CA PRO A 104 10.53 -7.29 -7.60
C PRO A 104 10.83 -8.78 -7.77
N MET A 105 11.20 -9.18 -8.98
CA MET A 105 11.81 -10.48 -9.25
C MET A 105 13.24 -10.25 -9.74
N ILE A 106 14.20 -10.89 -9.09
CA ILE A 106 15.61 -10.88 -9.52
C ILE A 106 15.89 -12.21 -10.21
N ILE A 107 16.43 -12.16 -11.43
CA ILE A 107 16.89 -13.34 -12.16
C ILE A 107 18.41 -13.36 -12.08
N VAL A 108 18.98 -14.45 -11.56
CA VAL A 108 20.43 -14.66 -11.51
C VAL A 108 20.81 -15.67 -12.59
N GLY A 109 21.48 -15.20 -13.64
CA GLY A 109 21.93 -16.02 -14.77
C GLY A 109 22.24 -15.20 -16.02
N GLY A 110 22.93 -15.82 -16.97
CA GLY A 110 23.41 -15.14 -18.19
C GLY A 110 24.67 -14.29 -17.97
N ASN A 111 25.14 -13.63 -19.03
CA ASN A 111 26.35 -12.79 -19.00
C ASN A 111 26.04 -11.29 -18.90
N ASP A 112 24.78 -10.88 -19.18
CA ASP A 112 24.38 -9.49 -19.28
C ASP A 112 23.35 -9.10 -18.22
N CYS A 113 23.42 -7.86 -17.74
CA CYS A 113 22.41 -7.29 -16.85
C CYS A 113 21.26 -6.70 -17.68
N ILE A 114 20.13 -7.41 -17.75
CA ILE A 114 18.96 -7.00 -18.53
C ILE A 114 17.82 -6.58 -17.59
N LYS A 115 17.31 -5.36 -17.76
CA LYS A 115 16.10 -4.89 -17.07
C LYS A 115 14.89 -5.07 -17.98
N LEU A 116 14.00 -5.99 -17.62
CA LEU A 116 12.73 -6.19 -18.31
C LEU A 116 11.72 -5.09 -17.93
N LYS A 117 10.77 -4.80 -18.83
CA LYS A 117 9.65 -3.92 -18.52
C LYS A 117 8.75 -4.55 -17.47
N SER A 118 8.11 -3.72 -16.64
CA SER A 118 7.10 -4.15 -15.68
C SER A 118 5.98 -4.92 -16.39
N GLN A 119 5.52 -6.00 -15.77
CA GLN A 119 4.43 -6.83 -16.27
C GLN A 119 3.36 -6.94 -15.20
N GLN A 120 2.10 -6.79 -15.59
CA GLN A 120 0.98 -7.11 -14.72
C GLN A 120 0.80 -8.63 -14.66
N LYS A 121 0.67 -9.16 -13.45
CA LYS A 121 0.39 -10.57 -13.17
C LYS A 121 -0.66 -10.66 -12.05
N GLN A 122 -1.53 -11.64 -12.15
CA GLN A 122 -2.42 -12.00 -11.04
C GLN A 122 -1.67 -12.95 -10.10
N LEU A 123 -1.76 -12.69 -8.80
CA LEU A 123 -1.20 -13.55 -7.76
C LEU A 123 -2.22 -13.74 -6.63
N SER A 124 -2.07 -14.84 -5.90
CA SER A 124 -2.75 -15.01 -4.62
C SER A 124 -2.03 -14.21 -3.54
N ALA A 125 -2.79 -13.49 -2.71
CA ALA A 125 -2.25 -12.73 -1.58
C ALA A 125 -3.08 -13.02 -0.32
N GLN A 126 -2.41 -13.10 0.82
CA GLN A 126 -3.05 -13.19 2.13
C GLN A 126 -3.28 -11.78 2.67
N VAL A 127 -4.50 -11.50 3.12
CA VAL A 127 -4.85 -10.24 3.77
C VAL A 127 -5.12 -10.49 5.24
N ASN A 128 -4.35 -9.86 6.12
CA ASN A 128 -4.54 -9.93 7.56
C ASN A 128 -5.23 -8.65 8.04
N ILE A 129 -6.42 -8.77 8.64
CA ILE A 129 -7.20 -7.64 9.11
C ILE A 129 -7.00 -7.47 10.62
N THR A 130 -6.67 -6.26 11.05
CA THR A 130 -6.54 -5.91 12.48
C THR A 130 -7.45 -4.73 12.80
N GLN A 131 -8.36 -4.90 13.76
CA GLN A 131 -9.20 -3.80 14.24
C GLN A 131 -8.49 -3.06 15.38
N VAL A 132 -8.40 -1.73 15.26
CA VAL A 132 -7.86 -0.87 16.32
C VAL A 132 -8.94 0.02 16.94
N PRO A 133 -8.88 0.36 18.24
CA PRO A 133 -9.87 1.22 18.86
C PRO A 133 -9.93 2.63 18.22
N LYS A 134 -11.15 3.13 17.94
CA LYS A 134 -11.37 4.48 17.34
C LYS A 134 -10.67 5.62 18.11
N ARG A 135 -10.42 5.47 19.41
CA ARG A 135 -9.70 6.46 20.23
C ARG A 135 -8.24 6.70 19.79
N ILE A 136 -7.60 5.75 19.10
CA ILE A 136 -6.23 5.92 18.56
C ILE A 136 -6.21 6.94 17.42
N VAL A 137 -7.36 7.07 16.74
CA VAL A 137 -7.55 7.99 15.62
C VAL A 137 -8.08 9.34 16.08
N LYS A 138 -8.45 9.53 17.36
CA LYS A 138 -8.93 10.81 17.92
C LYS A 138 -7.80 11.75 18.32
#